data_AF-A0A7C7NI61-F1
#
_entry.id   AF-A0A7C7NI61-F1
#
_cell.length_a   1.000
_cell.length_b   1.000
_cell.length_c   1.000
_cell.angle_alpha   90.00
_cell.angle_beta   90.00
_cell.angle_gamma   90.00
#
_symmetry.space_group_name_H-M   'P 1'
#
loop_
_entity.id
_entity.type
_entity.pdbx_description
1 polymer ?
#
loop_
_entity_poly.entity_id
_entity_poly.type
_entity_poly.pdbx_seq_one_letter_code
_entity_poly.pdbx_strand_id
1 'polypeptide(L)'
;MADFLQTPVIMMSDLDLGMNYHLSEPFEWDDNKKYDLGKVLNAEDLDNMEVFGRYLDIDEDGVCYRTVPGTHPTKGSFFTRGTSRDEYANYSEDGDVYVAVVNRLLKKWDTAKPLVPKPELYQDKFESKYGLVFFGTTTYSALEAMDIMETQGLELDSMRITA
;
A
#
# COMPACT_ATOMS: atom_id res chain seq x y z
N MET A 1 -3.31 1.81 4.35
CA MET A 1 -2.25 1.11 3.58
C MET A 1 -0.88 1.21 4.25
N ALA A 2 -0.34 2.41 4.48
CA ALA A 2 1.00 2.57 5.08
C ALA A 2 1.16 1.87 6.44
N ASP A 3 0.18 2.07 7.34
CA ASP A 3 0.15 1.42 8.65
C ASP A 3 0.02 -0.09 8.58
N PHE A 4 -0.97 -0.58 7.81
CA PHE A 4 -1.20 -2.00 7.62
C PHE A 4 0.03 -2.72 7.05
N LEU A 5 0.57 -2.25 5.92
CA LEU A 5 1.73 -2.87 5.26
C LEU A 5 3.07 -2.52 5.92
N GLN A 6 3.08 -1.59 6.88
CA GLN A 6 4.28 -1.10 7.57
C GLN A 6 5.39 -0.76 6.58
N THR A 7 5.02 0.02 5.56
CA THR A 7 5.87 0.36 4.44
C THR A 7 5.63 1.81 4.02
N PRO A 8 6.65 2.53 3.54
CA PRO A 8 6.45 3.83 2.94
C PRO A 8 5.44 3.74 1.79
N VAL A 9 4.50 4.67 1.78
CA VAL A 9 3.56 4.89 0.67
C VAL A 9 3.88 6.26 0.10
N ILE A 10 4.16 6.30 -1.21
CA ILE A 10 4.48 7.54 -1.92
C ILE A 10 3.24 7.92 -2.71
N MET A 11 2.72 9.11 -2.45
CA MET A 11 1.61 9.69 -3.20
C MET A 11 2.19 10.51 -4.35
N MET A 12 1.90 10.10 -5.58
CA MET A 12 2.35 10.81 -6.77
C MET A 12 1.31 11.87 -7.16
N SER A 13 1.71 13.14 -7.09
CA SER A 13 0.96 14.27 -7.64
C SER A 13 1.79 14.90 -8.76
N ASP A 14 1.16 15.74 -9.58
CA ASP A 14 1.81 16.50 -10.64
C ASP A 14 1.62 18.00 -10.47
N LEU A 15 2.39 18.75 -11.28
CA LEU A 15 2.44 20.21 -11.24
C LEU A 15 1.12 20.85 -11.68
N ASP A 16 0.41 20.21 -12.63
CA ASP A 16 -0.87 20.72 -13.14
C ASP A 16 -1.90 20.74 -12.01
N LEU A 17 -2.05 19.61 -11.31
CA LEU A 17 -2.96 19.50 -10.16
C LEU A 17 -2.57 20.46 -9.02
N GLY A 18 -1.28 20.70 -8.83
CA GLY A 18 -0.77 21.54 -7.74
C GLY A 18 -0.85 23.04 -7.98
N MET A 19 -0.94 23.48 -9.25
CA MET A 19 -0.86 24.90 -9.63
C MET A 19 -2.17 25.46 -10.21
N ASN A 20 -3.09 24.59 -10.63
CA ASN A 20 -4.34 24.99 -11.28
C ASN A 20 -5.56 24.74 -10.39
N TYR A 21 -6.65 25.46 -10.68
CA TYR A 21 -7.94 25.23 -10.05
C TYR A 21 -8.76 24.26 -10.90
N HIS A 22 -9.21 23.18 -10.27
CA HIS A 22 -10.12 22.21 -10.88
C HIS A 22 -11.47 22.28 -10.15
N LEU A 23 -12.56 22.27 -10.92
CA LEU A 23 -13.89 22.11 -10.35
C LEU A 23 -14.02 20.68 -9.83
N SER A 24 -14.55 20.53 -8.62
CA SER A 24 -14.79 19.24 -7.99
C SER A 24 -16.08 19.30 -7.17
N GLU A 25 -16.63 18.13 -6.88
CA GLU A 25 -17.72 18.01 -5.92
C GLU A 25 -17.27 18.53 -4.54
N PRO A 26 -18.19 19.08 -3.72
CA PRO A 26 -17.88 19.52 -2.38
C PRO A 26 -17.24 18.39 -1.55
N PHE A 27 -16.20 18.73 -0.79
CA PHE A 27 -15.55 17.76 0.10
C PHE A 27 -16.43 17.50 1.33
N GLU A 28 -16.80 16.23 1.54
CA GLU A 28 -17.51 15.77 2.73
C GLU A 28 -16.55 15.11 3.73
N TRP A 29 -16.55 15.61 4.97
CA TRP A 29 -15.77 15.04 6.05
C TRP A 29 -16.61 14.05 6.88
N ASP A 30 -16.05 12.88 7.15
CA ASP A 30 -16.66 11.87 8.02
C ASP A 30 -15.84 11.70 9.30
N ASP A 31 -16.34 12.24 10.41
CA ASP A 31 -15.73 12.12 11.74
C ASP A 31 -15.70 10.68 12.28
N ASN A 32 -16.51 9.78 11.72
CA ASN A 32 -16.53 8.38 12.14
C ASN A 32 -15.49 7.53 11.43
N LYS A 33 -14.82 8.07 10.41
CA LYS A 33 -13.81 7.34 9.65
C LYS A 33 -12.63 6.98 10.54
N LYS A 34 -12.42 5.68 10.75
CA LYS A 34 -11.27 5.15 11.50
C LYS A 34 -10.17 4.71 10.55
N TYR A 35 -8.92 5.01 10.92
CA TYR A 35 -7.76 4.51 10.20
C TYR A 35 -7.52 3.04 10.51
N ASP A 36 -7.24 2.25 9.48
CA ASP A 36 -6.72 0.90 9.64
C ASP A 36 -5.24 0.97 9.98
N LEU A 37 -4.94 0.79 11.27
CA LEU A 37 -3.58 0.80 11.82
C LEU A 37 -2.84 -0.54 11.62
N GLY A 38 -3.53 -1.56 11.10
CA GLY A 38 -3.03 -2.92 10.94
C GLY A 38 -2.77 -3.64 12.27
N LYS A 39 -1.76 -4.51 12.25
CA LYS A 39 -1.40 -5.41 13.35
C LYS A 39 -0.65 -4.69 14.47
N VAL A 40 -1.37 -3.88 15.25
CA VAL A 40 -0.83 -3.18 16.43
C VAL A 40 -1.27 -3.89 17.70
N LEU A 41 -0.30 -4.35 18.49
CA LEU A 41 -0.54 -5.00 19.79
C LEU A 41 -0.71 -3.94 20.88
N ASN A 42 -1.66 -4.19 21.78
CA ASN A 42 -1.85 -3.44 23.01
C ASN A 42 -1.20 -4.16 24.22
N ALA A 43 -1.34 -3.60 25.43
CA ALA A 43 -0.77 -4.16 26.65
C ALA A 43 -1.33 -5.56 26.99
N GLU A 44 -2.64 -5.74 26.86
CA GLU A 44 -3.34 -7.00 27.14
C GLU A 44 -2.94 -8.10 26.15
N ASP A 45 -2.77 -7.75 24.86
CA ASP A 45 -2.26 -8.69 23.86
C ASP A 45 -0.86 -9.19 24.27
N LEU A 46 0.01 -8.29 24.73
CA LEU A 46 1.37 -8.63 25.18
C LEU A 46 1.37 -9.43 26.48
N ASP A 47 0.44 -9.20 27.41
CA ASP A 47 0.29 -10.01 28.62
C ASP A 47 0.00 -11.48 28.26
N ASN A 48 -0.85 -11.69 27.25
CA ASN A 48 -1.22 -13.00 26.73
C ASN A 48 -0.20 -13.64 25.79
N MET A 49 0.88 -12.93 25.43
CA MET A 49 1.96 -13.46 24.61
C MET A 49 3.15 -13.91 25.47
N GLU A 50 3.67 -15.10 25.18
CA GLU A 50 4.92 -15.58 25.79
C GLU A 50 6.15 -14.86 25.21
N VAL A 51 6.20 -14.74 23.88
CA VAL A 51 7.34 -14.16 23.16
C VAL A 51 6.84 -13.17 22.11
N PHE A 52 7.41 -11.96 22.14
CA PHE A 52 7.21 -10.95 21.11
C PHE A 52 8.42 -10.89 20.19
N GLY A 53 8.20 -10.98 18.88
CA GLY A 53 9.22 -10.76 17.85
C GLY A 53 8.74 -9.72 16.84
N ARG A 54 9.48 -8.62 16.69
CA ARG A 54 9.06 -7.50 15.83
C ARG A 54 8.91 -7.91 14.36
N TYR A 55 9.76 -8.82 13.89
CA TYR A 55 9.77 -9.30 12.52
C TYR A 55 9.37 -10.78 12.43
N LEU A 56 8.74 -11.31 13.48
CA LEU A 56 8.16 -12.66 13.51
C LEU A 56 6.83 -12.65 12.75
N ASP A 57 6.78 -13.44 11.67
CA ASP A 57 5.63 -13.54 10.76
C ASP A 57 4.78 -14.77 11.12
N ILE A 58 3.83 -14.57 12.05
CA ILE A 58 3.00 -15.66 12.59
C ILE A 58 1.86 -16.02 11.62
N ASP A 59 1.31 -15.04 10.91
CA ASP A 59 0.16 -15.22 10.00
C ASP A 59 0.58 -15.56 8.57
N GLU A 60 1.89 -15.67 8.31
CA GLU A 60 2.50 -15.97 7.01
C GLU A 60 2.16 -15.00 5.87
N ASP A 61 1.71 -13.79 6.19
CA ASP A 61 1.35 -12.74 5.23
C ASP A 61 2.46 -11.69 5.04
N GLY A 62 3.61 -11.87 5.71
CA GLY A 62 4.76 -10.96 5.67
C GLY A 62 4.58 -9.66 6.47
N VAL A 63 3.41 -9.42 7.05
CA VAL A 63 3.10 -8.28 7.93
C VAL A 63 3.15 -8.74 9.37
N CYS A 64 4.23 -8.37 10.07
CA CYS A 64 4.42 -8.77 11.47
C CYS A 64 3.69 -7.84 12.43
N TYR A 65 3.26 -8.35 13.57
CA TYR A 65 2.74 -7.52 14.65
C TYR A 65 3.77 -6.48 15.13
N ARG A 66 3.28 -5.29 15.49
CA ARG A 66 4.08 -4.18 16.01
C ARG A 66 3.50 -3.62 17.30
N THR A 67 4.36 -3.01 18.09
CA THR A 67 4.00 -2.23 19.27
C THR A 67 4.39 -0.77 19.06
N VAL A 68 3.79 0.12 19.84
CA VAL A 68 4.17 1.53 19.92
C VAL A 68 5.08 1.71 21.15
N PRO A 69 6.08 2.61 21.13
CA PRO A 69 6.86 2.88 22.32
C PRO A 69 5.98 3.19 23.52
N GLY A 70 6.18 2.45 24.63
CA GLY A 70 5.38 2.59 25.85
C GLY A 70 4.12 1.73 25.92
N THR A 71 3.85 0.82 24.97
CA THR A 71 2.68 -0.08 25.04
C THR A 71 2.61 -0.92 26.33
N HIS A 72 3.74 -1.42 26.84
CA HIS A 72 3.78 -2.29 28.02
C HIS A 72 5.05 -2.03 28.86
N PRO A 73 5.01 -2.15 30.20
CA PRO A 73 6.16 -1.85 31.07
C PRO A 73 7.38 -2.75 30.86
N THR A 74 7.20 -4.00 30.43
CA THR A 74 8.30 -5.00 30.36
C THR A 74 8.35 -5.83 29.08
N LYS A 75 7.36 -5.70 28.18
CA LYS A 75 7.22 -6.54 26.97
C LYS A 75 7.06 -5.66 25.74
N GLY A 76 7.25 -6.24 24.57
CA GLY A 76 6.99 -5.54 23.31
C GLY A 76 8.04 -4.51 22.91
N SER A 77 9.15 -4.39 23.64
CA SER A 77 10.26 -3.52 23.26
C SER A 77 11.15 -4.18 22.21
N PHE A 78 11.68 -3.38 21.29
CA PHE A 78 12.61 -3.83 20.24
C PHE A 78 13.43 -2.64 19.75
N PHE A 79 14.54 -2.92 19.05
CA PHE A 79 15.39 -1.89 18.45
C PHE A 79 15.37 -1.99 16.93
N THR A 80 15.06 -0.89 16.25
CA THR A 80 15.10 -0.84 14.78
C THR A 80 16.51 -0.54 14.29
N ARG A 81 16.94 -1.27 13.26
CA ARG A 81 18.26 -1.11 12.64
C ARG A 81 18.14 -1.13 11.12
N GLY A 82 19.03 -0.38 10.46
CA GLY A 82 19.24 -0.52 9.02
C GLY A 82 20.11 -1.73 8.66
N THR A 83 20.88 -2.25 9.61
CA THR A 83 21.69 -3.46 9.45
C THR A 83 20.84 -4.73 9.54
N SER A 84 21.41 -5.87 9.14
CA SER A 84 20.75 -7.17 9.25
C SER A 84 20.39 -7.53 10.69
N ARG A 85 19.32 -8.32 10.83
CA ARG A 85 18.68 -8.71 12.08
C ARG A 85 17.85 -9.97 11.91
N ASP A 86 17.57 -10.67 13.00
CA ASP A 86 16.63 -11.79 13.07
C ASP A 86 15.16 -11.32 13.28
N GLU A 87 14.24 -12.27 13.42
CA GLU A 87 12.82 -12.04 13.67
C GLU A 87 12.52 -11.34 15.00
N TYR A 88 13.44 -11.41 15.97
CA TYR A 88 13.36 -10.78 17.29
C TYR A 88 14.07 -9.42 17.35
N ALA A 89 14.54 -8.91 16.19
CA ALA A 89 15.29 -7.66 16.05
C ALA A 89 16.70 -7.68 16.69
N ASN A 90 17.26 -8.85 16.98
CA ASN A 90 18.66 -8.99 17.37
C ASN A 90 19.56 -8.84 16.15
N TYR A 91 20.75 -8.28 16.36
CA TYR A 91 21.74 -8.17 15.30
C TYR A 91 22.19 -9.55 14.83
N SER A 92 22.25 -9.74 13.50
CA SER A 92 22.78 -10.95 12.89
C SER A 92 23.45 -10.62 11.56
N GLU A 93 24.63 -11.20 11.31
CA GLU A 93 25.32 -11.18 10.02
C GLU A 93 25.19 -12.52 9.27
N ASP A 94 24.41 -13.44 9.82
CA ASP A 94 24.18 -14.74 9.21
C ASP A 94 23.39 -14.59 7.90
N GLY A 95 23.88 -15.26 6.85
CA GLY A 95 23.30 -15.17 5.51
C GLY A 95 21.91 -15.78 5.40
N ASP A 96 21.67 -16.90 6.09
CA ASP A 96 20.38 -17.59 6.04
C ASP A 96 19.31 -16.78 6.78
N VAL A 97 19.67 -16.19 7.92
CA VAL A 97 18.81 -15.24 8.66
C VAL A 97 18.45 -14.04 7.80
N TYR A 98 19.43 -13.44 7.11
CA TYR A 98 19.18 -12.33 6.19
C TYR A 98 18.19 -12.72 5.08
N VAL A 99 18.41 -13.87 4.43
CA VAL A 99 17.55 -14.37 3.35
C VAL A 99 16.12 -14.60 3.85
N ALA A 100 15.93 -15.18 5.03
CA ALA A 100 14.61 -15.38 5.61
C ALA A 100 13.86 -14.05 5.81
N VAL A 101 14.52 -13.03 6.36
CA VAL A 101 13.91 -11.71 6.61
C VAL A 101 13.58 -10.97 5.32
N VAL A 102 14.42 -11.07 4.29
CA VAL A 102 14.15 -10.46 2.98
C VAL A 102 13.05 -11.20 2.23
N ASN A 103 13.03 -12.53 2.24
CA ASN A 103 11.98 -13.32 1.60
C ASN A 103 10.60 -13.04 2.22
N ARG A 104 10.53 -12.80 3.53
CA ARG A 104 9.31 -12.32 4.19
C ARG A 104 8.79 -11.02 3.57
N LEU A 105 9.66 -10.09 3.19
CA LEU A 105 9.23 -8.85 2.52
C LEU A 105 8.60 -9.12 1.16
N LEU A 106 9.04 -10.17 0.44
CA LEU A 106 8.39 -10.59 -0.81
C LEU A 106 6.97 -11.11 -0.55
N LYS A 107 6.76 -11.91 0.50
CA LYS A 107 5.40 -12.31 0.93
C LYS A 107 4.52 -11.11 1.22
N LYS A 108 5.07 -10.10 1.89
CA LYS A 108 4.36 -8.84 2.16
C LYS A 108 3.93 -8.12 0.87
N TRP A 109 4.76 -8.16 -0.17
CA TRP A 109 4.39 -7.61 -1.48
C TRP A 109 3.27 -8.40 -2.15
N ASP A 110 3.22 -9.72 -1.99
CA ASP A 110 2.09 -10.52 -2.44
C ASP A 110 0.80 -10.14 -1.71
N THR A 111 0.86 -9.96 -0.38
CA THR A 111 -0.26 -9.46 0.44
C THR A 111 -0.70 -8.06 0.05
N ALA A 112 0.21 -7.22 -0.45
CA ALA A 112 -0.12 -5.86 -0.88
C ALA A 112 -0.96 -5.79 -2.16
N LYS A 113 -0.81 -6.76 -3.07
CA LYS A 113 -1.47 -6.77 -4.39
C LYS A 113 -3.00 -6.54 -4.35
N PRO A 114 -3.78 -7.21 -3.49
CA PRO A 114 -5.23 -6.96 -3.41
C PRO A 114 -5.60 -5.67 -2.66
N LEU A 115 -4.65 -5.03 -1.95
CA LEU A 115 -4.91 -3.86 -1.11
C LEU A 115 -4.68 -2.53 -1.84
N VAL A 116 -3.90 -2.54 -2.92
CA VAL A 116 -3.70 -1.35 -3.76
C VAL A 116 -4.97 -1.04 -4.56
N PRO A 117 -5.25 0.25 -4.87
CA PRO A 117 -6.35 0.62 -5.74
C PRO A 117 -6.33 -0.17 -7.06
N LYS A 118 -7.50 -0.65 -7.48
CA LYS A 118 -7.64 -1.29 -8.79
C LYS A 118 -7.65 -0.21 -9.88
N PRO A 119 -7.10 -0.51 -11.07
CA PRO A 119 -7.24 0.40 -12.20
C PRO A 119 -8.71 0.61 -12.56
N GLU A 120 -9.02 1.76 -13.12
CA GLU A 120 -10.33 2.05 -13.70
C GLU A 120 -10.29 1.64 -15.18
N LEU A 121 -11.29 0.87 -15.61
CA LEU A 121 -11.49 0.46 -17.01
C LEU A 121 -12.68 1.22 -17.56
N TYR A 122 -12.61 1.61 -18.84
CA TYR A 122 -13.65 2.41 -19.51
C TYR A 122 -14.46 1.60 -20.52
N GLN A 123 -14.31 0.27 -20.49
CA GLN A 123 -14.97 -0.67 -21.38
C GLN A 123 -15.30 -1.94 -20.60
N ASP A 124 -16.40 -2.60 -20.99
CA ASP A 124 -16.82 -3.88 -20.40
C ASP A 124 -16.11 -5.09 -21.02
N LYS A 125 -15.60 -4.93 -22.25
CA LYS A 125 -14.92 -5.98 -23.03
C LYS A 125 -13.70 -5.41 -23.74
N PHE A 126 -12.70 -6.26 -23.97
CA PHE A 126 -11.46 -5.92 -24.65
C PHE A 126 -11.52 -6.37 -26.11
N GLU A 127 -12.20 -5.58 -26.94
CA GLU A 127 -12.46 -5.92 -28.34
C GLU A 127 -11.75 -4.95 -29.31
N SER A 128 -11.22 -3.82 -28.82
CA SER A 128 -10.51 -2.87 -29.67
C SER A 128 -9.12 -3.38 -30.08
N LYS A 129 -8.69 -2.97 -31.27
CA LYS A 129 -7.31 -3.16 -31.74
C LYS A 129 -6.32 -2.21 -31.05
N TYR A 130 -6.82 -1.14 -30.43
CA TYR A 130 -6.02 -0.05 -29.88
C TYR A 130 -6.30 0.09 -28.39
N GLY A 131 -5.22 0.27 -27.62
CA GLY A 131 -5.31 0.43 -26.18
C GLY A 131 -4.74 1.77 -25.72
N LEU A 132 -5.34 2.36 -24.69
CA LEU A 132 -4.89 3.58 -24.05
C LEU A 132 -4.64 3.32 -22.57
N VAL A 133 -3.43 3.61 -22.09
CA VAL A 133 -3.06 3.49 -20.68
C VAL A 133 -2.57 4.83 -20.17
N PHE A 134 -3.14 5.31 -19.07
CA PHE A 134 -2.86 6.65 -18.53
C PHE A 134 -3.02 6.69 -17.01
N PHE A 135 -2.53 7.77 -16.39
CA PHE A 135 -2.62 8.00 -14.94
C PHE A 135 -2.50 9.51 -14.64
N GLY A 136 -2.74 9.91 -13.39
CA GLY A 136 -2.61 11.31 -12.96
C GLY A 136 -3.54 12.27 -13.71
N THR A 137 -3.15 13.54 -13.85
CA THR A 137 -3.93 14.57 -14.55
C THR A 137 -4.08 14.33 -16.05
N THR A 138 -3.28 13.45 -16.67
CA THR A 138 -3.49 13.03 -18.07
C THR A 138 -4.87 12.42 -18.30
N THR A 139 -5.54 11.97 -17.23
CA THR A 139 -6.94 11.51 -17.24
C THR A 139 -7.86 12.47 -18.00
N TYR A 140 -7.78 13.79 -17.79
CA TYR A 140 -8.71 14.72 -18.42
C TYR A 140 -8.56 14.74 -19.95
N SER A 141 -7.32 14.84 -20.44
CA SER A 141 -7.03 14.82 -21.87
C SER A 141 -7.30 13.45 -22.50
N ALA A 142 -7.07 12.37 -21.76
CA ALA A 142 -7.36 11.01 -22.23
C ALA A 142 -8.86 10.81 -22.47
N LEU A 143 -9.72 11.26 -21.53
CA LEU A 143 -11.17 11.15 -21.68
C LEU A 143 -11.69 11.97 -22.86
N GLU A 144 -11.24 13.23 -23.00
CA GLU A 144 -11.63 14.06 -24.16
C GLU A 144 -11.17 13.44 -25.48
N ALA A 145 -9.96 12.89 -25.53
CA ALA A 145 -9.46 12.21 -26.72
C ALA A 145 -10.27 10.95 -27.04
N MET A 146 -10.68 10.18 -26.03
CA MET A 146 -11.54 9.01 -26.21
C MET A 146 -12.88 9.40 -26.81
N ASP A 147 -13.55 10.42 -26.28
CA ASP A 147 -14.82 10.93 -26.81
C ASP A 147 -14.68 11.36 -28.28
N ILE A 148 -13.61 12.10 -28.61
CA ILE A 148 -13.34 12.52 -29.99
C ILE A 148 -13.11 11.31 -30.91
N MET A 149 -12.33 10.33 -30.49
CA MET A 149 -12.03 9.14 -31.29
C MET A 149 -13.27 8.28 -31.53
N GLU A 150 -14.13 8.16 -30.52
CA GLU A 150 -15.42 7.47 -30.64
C GLU A 150 -16.30 8.13 -31.72
N THR A 151 -16.38 9.48 -31.75
CA THR A 151 -17.14 10.19 -32.81
C THR A 151 -16.59 9.96 -34.23
N GLN A 152 -15.33 9.54 -34.34
CA GLN A 152 -14.68 9.20 -35.62
C GLN A 152 -14.77 7.70 -35.95
N GLY A 153 -15.48 6.91 -35.14
CA GLY A 153 -15.62 5.47 -35.30
C GLY A 153 -14.40 4.66 -34.88
N LEU A 154 -13.55 5.22 -34.02
CA LEU A 154 -12.39 4.53 -33.46
C LEU A 154 -12.61 4.25 -31.97
N GLU A 155 -12.96 3.00 -31.65
CA GLU A 155 -13.08 2.53 -30.28
C GLU A 155 -11.71 2.21 -29.68
N LEU A 156 -11.50 2.47 -28.39
CA LEU A 156 -10.26 2.23 -27.66
C LEU A 156 -10.52 1.40 -26.39
N ASP A 157 -9.68 0.41 -26.13
CA ASP A 157 -9.64 -0.26 -24.82
C ASP A 157 -8.79 0.60 -23.86
N SER A 158 -9.42 1.24 -22.89
CA SER A 158 -8.78 2.24 -22.05
C SER A 158 -8.65 1.79 -20.58
N MET A 159 -7.50 2.09 -19.97
CA MET A 159 -7.22 1.79 -18.57
C MET A 159 -6.52 2.95 -17.89
N ARG A 160 -7.10 3.44 -16.80
CA ARG A 160 -6.46 4.40 -15.90
C ARG A 160 -5.84 3.68 -14.72
N ILE A 161 -4.54 3.87 -14.52
CA ILE A 161 -3.83 3.38 -13.33
C ILE A 161 -4.11 4.36 -12.18
N THR A 162 -4.51 3.81 -11.03
CA THR A 162 -4.87 4.55 -9.81
C THR A 162 -4.03 4.12 -8.59
N ALA A 163 -3.19 3.09 -8.75
CA ALA A 163 -2.33 2.53 -7.71
C ALA A 163 -1.04 3.33 -7.51
#